data_AF-A0A7S0JTE1-F1
#
_entry.id   AF-A0A7S0JTE1-F1
#
_cell.length_a   1.000
_cell.length_b   1.000
_cell.length_c   1.000
_cell.angle_alpha   90.00
_cell.angle_beta   90.00
_cell.angle_gamma   90.00
#
_symmetry.space_group_name_H-M   'P 1'
#
loop_
_entity.id
_entity.type
_entity.pdbx_description
1 polymer ?
#
loop_
_entity_poly.entity_id
_entity_poly.type
_entity_poly.pdbx_seq_one_letter_code
_entity_poly.pdbx_strand_id
1 'polypeptide(L)'
;MRWAAAFAVSLAGAWAVSARGEACPHLNLTTASRISTSCTLDAGEYTFDTLVIESGATMTLGGPARLEAATSIEVAGKLVSGGGAGQLVVVTPTLRVPAGGHVSADAKGYTADSHHSS
;
A
#
# COMPACT_ATOMS: atom_id res chain seq x y z
N MET A 1 26.15 27.49 -42.43
CA MET A 1 25.04 26.65 -42.93
C MET A 1 25.21 25.23 -42.42
N ARG A 2 24.10 24.63 -41.98
CA ARG A 2 23.85 23.20 -41.71
C ARG A 2 24.16 22.66 -40.30
N TRP A 3 23.05 22.41 -39.61
CA TRP A 3 22.85 21.65 -38.39
C TRP A 3 23.16 20.16 -38.58
N ALA A 4 23.49 19.46 -37.48
CA ALA A 4 22.76 18.24 -37.06
C ALA A 4 23.23 17.83 -35.65
N ALA A 5 22.35 18.01 -34.68
CA ALA A 5 22.43 17.32 -33.40
C ALA A 5 22.02 15.86 -33.62
N ALA A 6 22.77 14.92 -33.06
CA ALA A 6 22.35 13.53 -32.92
C ALA A 6 22.54 13.15 -31.45
N PHE A 7 21.53 13.45 -30.63
CA PHE A 7 21.39 12.85 -29.31
C PHE A 7 20.94 11.40 -29.52
N ALA A 8 21.86 10.47 -29.32
CA ALA A 8 21.52 9.05 -29.21
C ALA A 8 20.72 8.86 -27.91
N VAL A 9 19.39 8.81 -28.02
CA VAL A 9 18.55 8.25 -26.97
C VAL A 9 18.82 6.76 -26.97
N SER A 10 19.65 6.31 -26.03
CA SER A 10 19.77 4.90 -25.69
C SER A 10 18.40 4.40 -25.28
N LEU A 11 17.75 3.67 -26.18
CA LEU A 11 16.63 2.78 -25.88
C LEU A 11 17.21 1.60 -25.08
N ALA A 12 17.63 1.86 -23.84
CA ALA A 12 17.60 0.83 -22.83
C ALA A 12 16.12 0.54 -22.62
N GLY A 13 15.65 -0.54 -23.23
CA GLY A 13 14.32 -1.08 -23.00
C GLY A 13 14.14 -1.23 -21.50
N ALA A 14 13.52 -0.22 -20.90
CA ALA A 14 12.91 -0.35 -19.60
C ALA A 14 11.87 -1.43 -19.82
N TRP A 15 12.20 -2.65 -19.41
CA TRP A 15 11.20 -3.57 -18.94
C TRP A 15 10.48 -2.78 -17.86
N ALA A 16 9.42 -2.08 -18.25
CA ALA A 16 8.34 -1.80 -17.35
C ALA A 16 7.86 -3.19 -16.96
N VAL A 17 8.52 -3.75 -15.93
CA VAL A 17 7.92 -4.71 -15.04
C VAL A 17 6.74 -3.92 -14.51
N SER A 18 5.65 -4.00 -15.27
CA SER A 18 4.33 -3.78 -14.77
C SER A 18 4.27 -4.85 -13.70
N ALA A 19 4.68 -4.51 -12.48
CA ALA A 19 4.17 -5.17 -11.31
C ALA A 19 2.67 -4.88 -11.39
N ARG A 20 1.97 -5.66 -12.22
CA ARG A 20 0.56 -5.92 -12.06
C ARG A 20 0.55 -6.57 -10.70
N GLY A 21 0.50 -5.75 -9.65
CA GLY A 21 0.33 -6.25 -8.31
C GLY A 21 -0.92 -7.10 -8.40
N GLU A 22 -0.79 -8.39 -8.10
CA GLU A 22 -1.94 -9.29 -8.09
C GLU A 22 -3.02 -8.60 -7.26
N ALA A 23 -4.23 -8.53 -7.81
CA ALA A 23 -5.36 -7.98 -7.09
C ALA A 23 -5.48 -8.74 -5.78
N CYS A 24 -5.64 -8.05 -4.64
CA CYS A 24 -5.69 -8.71 -3.34
C CYS A 24 -6.73 -9.83 -3.36
N PRO A 25 -6.31 -11.11 -3.23
CA PRO A 25 -7.24 -12.23 -3.35
C PRO A 25 -8.20 -12.20 -2.17
N HIS A 26 -9.50 -12.30 -2.47
CA HIS A 26 -10.59 -12.50 -1.51
C HIS A 26 -10.41 -11.78 -0.16
N LEU A 27 -10.50 -10.45 -0.19
CA LEU A 27 -10.83 -9.69 1.02
C LEU A 27 -12.23 -10.10 1.47
N ASN A 28 -12.34 -10.76 2.62
CA ASN A 28 -13.62 -11.12 3.21
C ASN A 28 -14.09 -9.94 4.08
N LEU A 29 -14.85 -9.04 3.45
CA LEU A 29 -15.22 -7.71 3.95
C LEU A 29 -16.16 -7.73 5.18
N THR A 30 -16.57 -8.91 5.65
CA THR A 30 -17.45 -9.09 6.81
C THR A 30 -16.80 -9.88 7.95
N THR A 31 -15.56 -10.37 7.77
CA THR A 31 -14.84 -11.18 8.77
C THR A 31 -13.37 -10.78 8.84
N ALA A 32 -12.55 -11.60 9.50
CA ALA A 32 -11.11 -11.42 9.55
C ALA A 32 -10.48 -11.66 8.17
N SER A 33 -9.91 -10.61 7.58
CA SER A 33 -9.14 -10.68 6.34
C SER A 33 -7.65 -10.74 6.65
N ARG A 34 -6.93 -11.63 5.95
CA ARG A 34 -5.50 -11.85 6.16
C ARG A 34 -4.75 -11.79 4.83
N ILE A 35 -3.73 -10.93 4.78
CA ILE A 35 -2.87 -10.70 3.62
C ILE A 35 -1.52 -11.34 3.87
N SER A 36 -1.30 -12.51 3.28
CA SER A 36 -0.04 -13.28 3.35
C SER A 36 0.84 -13.11 2.11
N THR A 37 0.26 -12.65 1.00
CA THR A 37 0.95 -12.41 -0.27
C THR A 37 0.85 -10.93 -0.63
N SER A 38 1.91 -10.38 -1.23
CA SER A 38 1.90 -8.98 -1.67
C SER A 38 0.87 -8.78 -2.78
N CYS A 39 0.06 -7.73 -2.65
CA CYS A 39 -1.06 -7.48 -3.55
C CYS A 39 -1.33 -5.99 -3.71
N THR A 40 -2.09 -5.63 -4.74
CA THR A 40 -2.61 -4.28 -4.94
C THR A 40 -4.12 -4.27 -4.77
N LEU A 41 -4.61 -3.28 -4.03
CA LEU A 41 -6.03 -3.00 -3.85
C LEU A 41 -6.38 -1.72 -4.58
N ASP A 42 -7.48 -1.72 -5.32
CA ASP A 42 -7.96 -0.54 -6.02
C ASP A 42 -8.47 0.54 -5.05
N ALA A 43 -8.79 1.72 -5.60
CA ALA A 43 -9.45 2.77 -4.85
C ALA A 43 -10.85 2.33 -4.41
N GLY A 44 -11.24 2.67 -3.19
CA GLY A 44 -12.56 2.32 -2.66
C GLY A 44 -12.67 2.33 -1.14
N GLU A 45 -13.85 1.95 -0.67
CA GLU A 45 -14.11 1.76 0.76
C GLU A 45 -14.18 0.26 1.07
N TYR A 46 -13.45 -0.15 2.10
CA TYR A 46 -13.33 -1.54 2.48
C TYR A 46 -13.58 -1.67 3.98
N THR A 47 -14.58 -2.46 4.34
CA THR A 47 -14.90 -2.79 5.72
C THR A 47 -14.37 -4.18 6.06
N PHE A 48 -13.95 -4.38 7.29
CA PHE A 48 -13.48 -5.65 7.84
C PHE A 48 -13.97 -5.78 9.28
N ASP A 49 -14.06 -7.01 9.80
CA ASP A 49 -14.04 -7.15 11.26
C ASP A 49 -12.62 -6.91 11.78
N THR A 50 -11.67 -7.65 11.21
CA THR A 50 -10.24 -7.54 11.52
C THR A 50 -9.42 -7.61 10.23
N LEU A 51 -8.37 -6.81 10.10
CA LEU A 51 -7.43 -6.89 8.97
C LEU A 51 -6.02 -7.20 9.49
N VAL A 52 -5.40 -8.25 8.95
CA VAL A 52 -4.02 -8.63 9.29
C VAL A 52 -3.17 -8.65 8.02
N ILE A 53 -2.10 -7.87 7.99
CA ILE A 53 -1.07 -7.93 6.95
C ILE A 53 0.15 -8.64 7.55
N GLU A 54 0.42 -9.86 7.09
CA GLU A 54 1.48 -10.69 7.65
C GLU A 54 2.87 -10.17 7.30
N SER A 55 3.85 -10.55 8.13
CA SER A 55 5.26 -10.28 7.87
C SER A 55 5.66 -10.79 6.47
N GLY A 56 6.34 -9.94 5.70
CA GLY A 56 6.74 -10.25 4.32
C GLY A 56 5.70 -9.95 3.25
N ALA A 57 4.44 -9.67 3.62
CA ALA A 57 3.42 -9.22 2.68
C ALA A 57 3.43 -7.69 2.53
N THR A 58 3.16 -7.20 1.33
CA THR A 58 2.96 -5.78 1.04
C THR A 58 1.60 -5.56 0.38
N MET A 59 0.72 -4.85 1.07
CA MET A 59 -0.54 -4.37 0.53
C MET A 59 -0.34 -2.95 -0.01
N THR A 60 -0.48 -2.81 -1.33
CA THR A 60 -0.37 -1.51 -2.01
C THR A 60 -1.76 -1.03 -2.38
N LEU A 61 -2.08 0.22 -2.09
CA LEU A 61 -3.33 0.85 -2.53
C LEU A 61 -3.06 1.57 -3.85
N GLY A 62 -3.68 1.13 -4.94
CA GLY A 62 -3.52 1.72 -6.27
C GLY A 62 -4.15 3.12 -6.43
N GLY A 63 -4.94 3.56 -5.44
CA GLY A 63 -5.55 4.88 -5.40
C GLY A 63 -6.12 5.20 -4.01
N PRO A 64 -6.98 6.23 -3.88
CA PRO A 64 -7.60 6.61 -2.62
C PRO A 64 -8.42 5.46 -2.02
N ALA A 65 -8.08 5.02 -0.81
CA ALA A 65 -8.81 3.95 -0.14
C ALA A 65 -9.09 4.27 1.33
N ARG A 66 -10.26 3.83 1.79
CA ARG A 66 -10.69 3.86 3.18
C ARG A 66 -10.78 2.43 3.70
N LEU A 67 -9.95 2.09 4.67
CA LEU A 67 -9.96 0.82 5.37
C LEU A 67 -10.63 1.03 6.73
N GLU A 68 -11.76 0.36 6.95
CA GLU A 68 -12.48 0.38 8.21
C GLU A 68 -12.50 -1.03 8.81
N ALA A 69 -12.05 -1.17 10.05
CA ALA A 69 -12.11 -2.43 10.78
C ALA A 69 -12.90 -2.26 12.07
N ALA A 70 -13.91 -3.11 12.28
CA ALA A 70 -14.78 -3.05 13.45
C ALA A 70 -14.06 -3.42 14.76
N THR A 71 -13.00 -4.24 14.68
CA THR A 71 -12.26 -4.75 15.83
C THR A 71 -10.81 -4.26 15.82
N SER A 72 -10.02 -4.64 14.80
CA SER A 72 -8.59 -4.28 14.77
C SER A 72 -7.95 -4.32 13.38
N ILE A 73 -6.83 -3.59 13.24
CA ILE A 73 -5.93 -3.68 12.10
C ILE A 73 -4.52 -3.97 12.63
N GLU A 74 -3.90 -5.04 12.13
CA GLU A 74 -2.53 -5.43 12.45
C GLU A 74 -1.67 -5.43 11.18
N VAL A 75 -0.59 -4.67 11.18
CA VAL A 75 0.30 -4.52 10.03
C VAL A 75 1.71 -5.00 10.41
N ALA A 76 1.95 -6.30 10.31
CA ALA A 76 3.27 -6.90 10.50
C ALA A 76 4.13 -6.87 9.22
N GLY A 77 3.49 -6.79 8.05
CA GLY A 77 4.13 -6.51 6.77
C GLY A 77 4.13 -5.03 6.44
N LYS A 78 3.71 -4.68 5.22
CA LYS A 78 3.64 -3.29 4.75
C LYS A 78 2.25 -2.95 4.22
N LEU A 79 1.72 -1.81 4.64
CA LEU A 79 0.56 -1.15 4.05
C LEU A 79 1.03 0.16 3.43
N VAL A 80 0.91 0.31 2.11
CA VAL A 80 1.44 1.48 1.39
C VAL A 80 0.40 2.05 0.45
N SER A 81 0.29 3.38 0.35
CA SER A 81 -0.43 4.03 -0.75
C SER A 81 0.50 4.17 -1.96
N GLY A 82 0.00 3.80 -3.14
CA GLY A 82 0.62 4.07 -4.42
C GLY A 82 0.56 5.58 -4.68
N GLY A 83 1.73 6.20 -4.83
CA GLY A 83 1.87 7.66 -4.85
C GLY A 83 1.07 8.38 -5.94
N GLY A 84 0.73 9.64 -5.66
CA GLY A 84 -0.01 10.54 -6.55
C GLY A 84 -1.49 10.66 -6.15
N ALA A 85 -1.77 11.46 -5.13
CA ALA A 85 -3.11 11.67 -4.54
C ALA A 85 -3.73 10.46 -3.80
N GLY A 86 -2.96 9.41 -3.51
CA GLY A 86 -3.41 8.27 -2.70
C GLY A 86 -3.73 8.68 -1.26
N GLN A 87 -5.01 8.82 -0.94
CA GLN A 87 -5.48 9.00 0.43
C GLN A 87 -5.64 7.63 1.10
N LEU A 88 -4.94 7.39 2.20
CA LEU A 88 -5.15 6.23 3.06
C LEU A 88 -5.86 6.67 4.33
N VAL A 89 -7.12 6.26 4.48
CA VAL A 89 -7.89 6.48 5.71
C VAL A 89 -8.02 5.15 6.44
N VAL A 90 -7.51 5.08 7.66
CA VAL A 90 -7.59 3.88 8.51
C VAL A 90 -8.50 4.18 9.68
N VAL A 91 -9.64 3.49 9.76
CA VAL A 91 -10.61 3.61 10.85
C VAL A 91 -10.65 2.28 11.58
N THR A 92 -10.21 2.26 12.83
CA THR A 92 -10.24 1.05 13.64
C THR A 92 -10.21 1.39 15.13
N PRO A 93 -10.85 0.58 16.00
CA PRO A 93 -10.67 0.72 17.44
C PRO A 93 -9.24 0.45 17.90
N THR A 94 -8.47 -0.34 17.15
CA THR A 94 -7.11 -0.72 17.52
C THR A 94 -6.25 -0.93 16.28
N LEU A 95 -5.23 -0.07 16.12
CA LEU A 95 -4.17 -0.24 15.12
C LEU A 95 -2.91 -0.76 15.81
N ARG A 96 -2.37 -1.89 15.33
CA ARG A 96 -1.10 -2.48 15.79
C ARG A 96 -0.11 -2.56 14.64
N VAL A 97 1.09 -2.04 14.88
CA VAL A 97 2.22 -2.15 13.95
C VAL A 97 3.38 -2.77 14.72
N PRO A 98 3.52 -4.11 14.73
CA PRO A 98 4.62 -4.78 15.43
C PRO A 98 5.97 -4.44 14.76
N ALA A 99 7.08 -4.77 15.44
CA ALA A 99 8.42 -4.50 14.94
C ALA A 99 8.64 -5.13 13.54
N GLY A 100 9.03 -4.31 12.57
CA GLY A 100 9.17 -4.70 11.15
C GLY A 100 7.94 -4.39 10.29
N GLY A 101 6.81 -4.08 10.92
CA GLY A 101 5.61 -3.56 10.30
C GLY A 101 5.76 -2.11 9.83
N HIS A 102 5.03 -1.75 8.77
CA HIS A 102 5.12 -0.40 8.19
C HIS A 102 3.80 0.04 7.55
N VAL A 103 3.34 1.25 7.87
CA VAL A 103 2.17 1.87 7.22
C VAL A 103 2.63 3.15 6.53
N SER A 104 2.29 3.41 5.27
CA SER A 104 2.80 4.58 4.54
C SER A 104 1.77 5.20 3.63
N ALA A 105 1.57 6.52 3.72
CA ALA A 105 0.62 7.28 2.90
C ALA A 105 1.27 8.11 1.77
N ASP A 106 2.60 8.21 1.75
CA ASP A 106 3.39 9.01 0.81
C ASP A 106 4.66 8.28 0.34
N ALA A 107 4.68 6.96 0.52
CA ALA A 107 5.87 6.10 0.43
C ALA A 107 7.04 6.44 1.39
N LYS A 108 6.92 7.41 2.32
CA LYS A 108 7.91 7.68 3.39
C LYS A 108 7.60 7.01 4.73
N GLY A 109 6.32 6.79 5.06
CA GLY A 109 5.92 5.92 6.18
C GLY A 109 5.49 6.60 7.48
N TYR A 110 4.75 5.84 8.28
CA TYR A 110 4.56 5.89 9.72
C TYR A 110 5.29 4.67 10.29
N THR A 111 6.24 4.93 11.18
CA THR A 111 7.00 3.91 11.91
C THR A 111 6.53 3.88 13.36
N ALA A 112 6.96 2.89 14.14
CA ALA A 112 6.64 2.81 15.58
C ALA A 112 7.02 4.10 16.36
N ASP A 113 7.90 4.93 15.81
CA ASP A 113 8.38 6.19 16.39
C ASP A 113 7.64 7.44 15.88
N SER A 114 6.62 7.28 15.03
CA SER A 114 5.89 8.41 14.47
C SER A 114 4.89 9.01 15.47
N HIS A 115 5.20 10.18 16.03
CA HIS A 115 4.31 10.98 16.87
C HIS A 115 3.62 12.11 16.09
N HIS A 116 2.32 12.31 16.33
CA HIS A 116 1.62 13.53 15.94
C HIS A 116 1.64 14.53 17.09
N SER A 117 2.06 15.77 16.83
CA SER A 117 1.81 16.88 17.76
C SER A 117 0.33 17.20 17.77
N SER A 118 -0.28 17.20 18.96
CA SER A 118 -1.66 17.61 19.21
C SER A 118 -1.90 19.08 18.89
#